data_AF-A0A9X7IQX0-F1
#
_entry.id   AF-A0A9X7IQX0-F1
#
_cell.length_a   1.000
_cell.length_b   1.000
_cell.length_c   1.000
_cell.angle_alpha   90.00
_cell.angle_beta   90.00
_cell.angle_gamma   90.00
#
_symmetry.space_group_name_H-M   'P 1'
#
loop_
_entity.id
_entity.type
_entity.pdbx_description
1 polymer ?
#
loop_
_entity_poly.entity_id
_entity_poly.type
_entity_poly.pdbx_seq_one_letter_code
_entity_poly.pdbx_strand_id
1 'polypeptide(L)'
;MTSPVLRVTPVSLRTLAQRCAALSGQVAPALPAASGSAWQSSGAATSSVNTGASSVGTASRSRMTASSNKLSIAAQQYESMDHDGAATLAAVPRHAGGLPTLVPRNSGVDGGAGTLGV
;
A
#
# COMPACT_ATOMS: atom_id res chain seq x y z
N MET A 1 -13.27 15.16 -16.79
CA MET A 1 -13.59 13.84 -16.20
C MET A 1 -12.98 13.81 -14.81
N THR A 2 -13.79 13.76 -13.77
CA THR A 2 -13.30 13.64 -12.38
C THR A 2 -12.88 12.20 -12.16
N SER A 3 -11.58 11.93 -12.03
CA SER A 3 -11.11 10.62 -11.59
C SER A 3 -11.76 10.31 -10.23
N PRO A 4 -12.37 9.13 -10.03
CA PRO A 4 -12.88 8.77 -8.72
C PRO A 4 -11.72 8.83 -7.73
N VAL A 5 -11.90 9.62 -6.66
CA VAL A 5 -10.89 9.71 -5.60
C VAL A 5 -10.86 8.36 -4.90
N LEU A 6 -9.78 7.62 -5.10
CA LEU A 6 -9.55 6.36 -4.41
C LEU A 6 -9.32 6.71 -2.93
N ARG A 7 -10.32 6.52 -2.06
CA ARG A 7 -10.08 6.55 -0.62
C ARG A 7 -9.33 5.29 -0.24
N VAL A 8 -8.01 5.43 -0.11
CA VAL A 8 -7.10 4.34 0.23
C VAL A 8 -7.22 4.03 1.72
N THR A 9 -7.78 2.88 2.04
CA THR A 9 -7.76 2.27 3.36
C THR A 9 -7.31 0.81 3.20
N PRO A 10 -6.73 0.16 4.23
CA PRO A 10 -6.34 -1.24 4.12
C PRO A 10 -7.51 -2.14 3.69
N VAL A 11 -8.72 -1.83 4.16
CA VAL A 11 -9.95 -2.53 3.76
C VAL A 11 -10.27 -2.32 2.28
N SER A 12 -10.20 -1.10 1.76
CA SER A 12 -10.51 -0.84 0.34
C SER A 12 -9.50 -1.49 -0.60
N LEU A 13 -8.23 -1.56 -0.20
CA LEU A 13 -7.17 -2.28 -0.93
C LEU A 13 -7.41 -3.80 -0.93
N ARG A 14 -7.75 -4.40 0.21
CA ARG A 14 -8.08 -5.84 0.29
C ARG A 14 -9.30 -6.20 -0.54
N THR A 15 -10.36 -5.38 -0.49
CA THR A 15 -11.54 -5.59 -1.33
C THR A 15 -11.20 -5.51 -2.82
N LEU A 16 -10.36 -4.56 -3.23
CA LEU A 16 -9.93 -4.47 -4.62
C LEU A 16 -9.06 -5.66 -5.03
N ALA A 17 -8.17 -6.13 -4.15
CA ALA A 17 -7.37 -7.32 -4.37
C ALA A 17 -8.24 -8.56 -4.61
N GLN A 18 -9.24 -8.79 -3.75
CA GLN A 18 -10.21 -9.88 -3.89
C GLN A 18 -10.98 -9.80 -5.21
N ARG A 19 -11.39 -8.60 -5.64
CA ARG A 19 -12.04 -8.41 -6.95
C ARG A 19 -11.11 -8.74 -8.10
N CYS A 20 -9.85 -8.30 -8.06
CA CYS A 20 -8.87 -8.66 -9.07
C CYS A 20 -8.63 -10.18 -9.14
N ALA A 21 -8.55 -10.86 -8.00
CA ALA A 21 -8.43 -12.31 -7.95
C ALA A 21 -9.68 -13.03 -8.49
N ALA A 22 -10.88 -12.57 -8.14
CA ALA A 22 -12.12 -13.14 -8.67
C ALA A 22 -12.24 -12.94 -10.19
N LEU A 23 -11.90 -11.75 -10.69
CA LEU A 23 -11.89 -11.46 -12.12
C LEU A 23 -10.86 -12.30 -12.87
N SER A 24 -9.70 -12.59 -12.28
CA SER A 24 -8.70 -13.46 -12.89
C SER A 24 -9.19 -14.92 -13.03
N GLY A 25 -10.00 -15.39 -12.08
CA GLY A 25 -10.70 -16.67 -12.15
C GLY A 25 -11.81 -16.74 -13.19
N GLN A 26 -12.40 -15.59 -13.57
CA GLN A 26 -13.47 -15.53 -14.58
C GLN A 26 -12.95 -15.49 -16.02
N VAL A 27 -11.65 -15.25 -16.25
CA VAL A 27 -11.07 -15.33 -17.59
C VAL A 27 -11.19 -16.75 -18.09
N ALA A 28 -11.84 -16.93 -19.24
CA ALA A 28 -12.09 -18.23 -19.84
C ALA A 28 -10.81 -19.10 -19.92
N PRO A 29 -10.94 -20.43 -19.75
CA PRO A 29 -9.83 -21.35 -19.98
C PRO A 29 -9.27 -21.22 -21.40
N ALA A 30 -7.99 -21.57 -21.57
CA ALA A 30 -7.41 -21.66 -22.91
C ALA A 30 -8.24 -22.65 -23.75
N LEU A 31 -8.67 -22.20 -24.91
CA LEU A 31 -9.41 -23.05 -25.82
C LEU A 31 -8.44 -24.05 -26.48
N PRO A 32 -8.85 -25.29 -26.76
CA PRO A 32 -8.02 -26.26 -27.47
C PRO A 32 -7.75 -25.80 -28.91
N ALA A 33 -6.57 -26.10 -29.44
CA ALA A 33 -6.25 -25.83 -30.83
C ALA A 33 -7.25 -26.54 -31.75
N ALA A 34 -7.89 -25.80 -32.65
CA ALA A 34 -8.85 -26.36 -33.59
C ALA A 34 -8.17 -27.39 -34.50
N SER A 35 -8.75 -28.58 -34.60
CA SER A 35 -8.27 -29.70 -35.42
C SER A 35 -8.54 -29.50 -36.93
N GLY A 36 -8.32 -28.29 -37.45
CA GLY A 36 -8.40 -28.01 -38.88
C GLY A 36 -7.11 -28.42 -39.57
N SER A 37 -7.21 -29.12 -40.70
CA SER A 37 -6.03 -29.45 -41.52
C SER A 37 -5.28 -28.15 -41.90
N ALA A 38 -3.95 -28.12 -41.74
CA ALA A 38 -3.13 -26.92 -41.97
C ALA A 38 -3.21 -26.37 -43.41
N TRP A 39 -3.70 -27.18 -44.35
CA TRP A 39 -3.93 -26.78 -45.75
C TRP A 39 -5.26 -26.03 -45.95
N GLN A 40 -6.16 -26.06 -44.97
CA GLN A 40 -7.40 -25.27 -44.97
C GLN A 40 -7.11 -23.91 -44.34
N SER A 41 -7.08 -22.85 -45.16
CA SER A 41 -6.78 -21.47 -44.72
C SER A 41 -7.62 -21.05 -43.50
N SER A 42 -8.91 -21.39 -43.47
CA SER A 42 -9.80 -21.10 -42.34
C SER A 42 -9.44 -21.86 -41.06
N GLY A 43 -8.92 -23.09 -41.16
CA GLY A 43 -8.48 -23.89 -40.02
C GLY A 43 -7.21 -23.31 -39.39
N ALA A 44 -6.24 -22.93 -40.21
CA ALA A 44 -5.03 -22.25 -39.76
C ALA A 44 -5.36 -20.91 -39.08
N ALA A 45 -6.23 -20.09 -39.70
CA ALA A 45 -6.68 -18.83 -39.12
C ALA A 45 -7.38 -19.01 -37.76
N THR A 46 -8.25 -20.01 -37.64
CA THR A 46 -8.94 -20.34 -36.38
C THR A 46 -7.94 -20.73 -35.29
N SER A 47 -6.96 -21.57 -35.61
CA SER A 47 -5.92 -22.00 -34.66
C SER A 47 -5.04 -20.82 -34.18
N SER A 48 -4.68 -19.90 -35.08
CA SER A 48 -3.95 -18.68 -34.74
C SER A 48 -4.75 -17.76 -33.82
N VAL A 49 -6.03 -17.53 -34.13
CA VAL A 49 -6.94 -16.74 -33.26
C VAL A 49 -7.07 -17.38 -31.89
N ASN A 50 -7.23 -18.70 -31.85
CA ASN A 50 -7.37 -19.45 -30.61
C ASN A 50 -6.13 -19.38 -29.71
N THR A 51 -4.95 -19.48 -30.32
CA THR A 51 -3.66 -19.32 -29.65
C THR A 51 -3.49 -17.90 -29.13
N GLY A 52 -3.82 -16.90 -29.96
CA GLY A 52 -3.78 -15.48 -29.58
C GLY A 52 -4.72 -15.17 -28.41
N ALA A 53 -5.97 -15.61 -28.49
CA ALA A 53 -6.96 -15.45 -27.42
C ALA A 53 -6.51 -16.10 -26.10
N SER A 54 -5.95 -17.31 -26.16
CA SER A 54 -5.41 -18.02 -24.99
C SER A 54 -4.22 -17.28 -24.36
N SER A 55 -3.36 -16.70 -25.20
CA SER A 55 -2.19 -15.92 -24.75
C SER A 55 -2.63 -14.62 -24.06
N VAL A 56 -3.58 -13.90 -24.65
CA VAL A 56 -4.18 -12.69 -24.06
C VAL A 56 -4.91 -13.00 -22.75
N GLY A 57 -5.65 -14.12 -22.69
CA GLY A 57 -6.31 -14.57 -21.47
C GLY A 57 -5.30 -14.85 -20.35
N THR A 58 -4.21 -15.55 -20.67
CA THR A 58 -3.14 -15.85 -19.71
C THR A 58 -2.45 -14.58 -19.21
N ALA A 59 -2.11 -13.66 -20.11
CA ALA A 59 -1.50 -12.38 -19.74
C ALA A 59 -2.42 -11.53 -18.86
N SER A 60 -3.72 -11.48 -19.18
CA SER A 60 -4.73 -10.77 -18.39
C SER A 60 -4.87 -11.37 -16.99
N ARG A 61 -4.96 -12.70 -16.88
CA ARG A 61 -5.00 -13.40 -15.60
C ARG A 61 -3.76 -13.10 -14.75
N SER A 62 -2.58 -13.18 -15.35
CA SER A 62 -1.30 -12.88 -14.67
C SER A 62 -1.26 -11.45 -14.14
N ARG A 63 -1.65 -10.46 -14.95
CA ARG A 63 -1.69 -9.05 -14.54
C ARG A 63 -2.68 -8.80 -13.38
N MET A 64 -3.85 -9.43 -13.42
CA MET A 64 -4.83 -9.29 -12.35
C MET A 64 -4.36 -9.94 -11.04
N THR A 65 -3.76 -11.12 -11.11
CA THR A 65 -3.16 -11.77 -9.93
C THR A 65 -2.01 -10.93 -9.36
N ALA A 66 -1.12 -10.40 -10.21
CA ALA A 66 -0.04 -9.51 -9.77
C ALA A 66 -0.58 -8.23 -9.11
N SER A 67 -1.66 -7.66 -9.66
CA SER A 67 -2.31 -6.47 -9.08
C SER A 67 -2.94 -6.80 -7.72
N SER A 68 -3.62 -7.95 -7.61
CA SER A 68 -4.15 -8.45 -6.34
C SER A 68 -3.06 -8.55 -5.27
N ASN A 69 -1.91 -9.16 -5.62
CA ASN A 69 -0.81 -9.31 -4.68
C ASN A 69 -0.25 -7.97 -4.22
N LYS A 70 -0.03 -7.02 -5.14
CA LYS A 70 0.45 -5.67 -4.82
C LYS A 70 -0.51 -4.94 -3.87
N LEU A 71 -1.82 -5.03 -4.11
CA LEU A 71 -2.84 -4.39 -3.29
C LEU A 71 -2.90 -4.99 -1.89
N SER A 72 -2.81 -6.32 -1.76
CA SER A 72 -2.76 -7.00 -0.46
C SER A 72 -1.50 -6.64 0.34
N ILE A 73 -0.33 -6.61 -0.31
CA ILE A 73 0.91 -6.19 0.32
C ILE A 73 0.83 -4.73 0.78
N ALA A 74 0.30 -3.84 -0.06
CA ALA A 74 0.12 -2.45 0.31
C ALA A 74 -0.81 -2.30 1.53
N ALA A 75 -1.91 -3.06 1.59
CA ALA A 75 -2.80 -3.06 2.75
C ALA A 75 -2.07 -3.45 4.04
N GLN A 76 -1.25 -4.50 4.00
CA GLN A 76 -0.45 -4.94 5.14
C GLN A 76 0.57 -3.87 5.58
N GLN A 77 1.22 -3.20 4.63
CA GLN A 77 2.17 -2.13 4.93
C GLN A 77 1.50 -0.91 5.57
N TYR A 78 0.29 -0.56 5.14
CA TYR A 78 -0.48 0.51 5.79
C TYR A 78 -0.87 0.13 7.23
N GLU A 79 -1.28 -1.11 7.46
CA GLU A 79 -1.62 -1.62 8.80
C GLU A 79 -0.40 -1.65 9.73
N SER A 80 0.77 -2.08 9.25
CA SER A 80 1.98 -2.09 10.06
C SER A 80 2.42 -0.67 10.43
N MET A 81 2.37 0.26 9.47
CA MET A 81 2.75 1.65 9.71
C MET A 81 1.83 2.34 10.73
N ASP A 82 0.53 2.06 10.67
CA ASP A 82 -0.44 2.57 11.65
C ASP A 82 -0.17 1.98 13.05
N HIS A 83 0.10 0.68 13.13
CA HIS A 83 0.44 0.00 14.38
C HIS A 83 1.74 0.54 14.99
N ASP A 84 2.80 0.67 14.20
CA ASP A 84 4.10 1.19 14.63
C ASP A 84 3.99 2.65 15.09
N GLY A 85 3.19 3.45 14.38
CA GLY A 85 2.88 4.83 14.78
C GLY A 85 2.14 4.89 16.12
N ALA A 86 1.10 4.06 16.30
CA ALA A 86 0.36 3.97 17.55
C ALA A 86 1.25 3.50 18.71
N ALA A 87 2.12 2.51 18.48
CA ALA A 87 3.09 2.03 19.46
C ALA A 87 4.09 3.13 19.85
N THR A 88 4.59 3.89 18.88
CA THR A 88 5.48 5.03 19.11
C THR A 88 4.80 6.11 19.97
N LEU A 89 3.53 6.42 19.68
CA LEU A 89 2.75 7.39 20.48
C LEU A 89 2.45 6.87 21.89
N ALA A 90 2.17 5.58 22.05
CA ALA A 90 1.96 4.97 23.36
C ALA A 90 3.24 4.93 24.21
N ALA A 91 4.40 4.83 23.58
CA ALA A 91 5.71 4.87 24.23
C ALA A 91 6.10 6.27 24.72
N VAL A 92 5.43 7.34 24.26
CA VAL A 92 5.64 8.69 24.80
C VAL A 92 5.15 8.71 26.25
N PRO A 93 6.03 8.98 27.24
CA PRO A 93 5.60 9.12 28.62
C PRO A 93 4.62 10.29 28.70
N ARG A 94 3.36 10.01 29.05
CA ARG A 94 2.45 11.07 29.47
C ARG A 94 2.96 11.57 30.81
N HIS A 95 3.72 12.65 30.81
CA HIS A 95 3.99 13.40 32.03
C HIS A 95 2.67 13.98 32.56
N ALA A 96 1.91 13.14 33.26
CA ALA A 96 0.95 13.57 34.24
C ALA A 96 1.75 14.12 35.43
N GLY A 97 2.07 15.41 35.39
CA GLY A 97 2.62 16.16 36.52
C GLY A 97 3.95 16.84 36.23
N GLY A 98 3.90 18.05 35.66
CA GLY A 98 5.01 18.99 35.68
C GLY A 98 5.38 19.53 34.30
N LEU A 99 4.66 20.57 33.85
CA LEU A 99 5.32 21.61 33.07
C LEU A 99 6.54 22.06 33.88
N PRO A 100 7.74 22.24 33.29
CA PRO A 100 8.85 22.81 34.04
C PRO A 100 8.43 24.23 34.43
N THR A 101 8.10 24.43 35.70
CA THR A 101 7.97 25.77 36.28
C THR A 101 9.27 26.49 35.99
N LEU A 102 9.20 27.52 35.15
CA LEU A 102 10.28 28.48 34.95
C LEU A 102 10.44 29.26 36.25
N VAL A 103 11.10 28.65 37.23
CA VAL A 103 11.56 29.35 38.43
C VAL A 103 12.71 30.25 37.97
N PRO A 104 12.63 31.58 38.12
CA PRO A 104 13.74 32.46 37.81
C PRO A 104 14.95 32.05 38.63
N ARG A 105 16.01 31.64 37.95
CA ARG A 105 17.26 31.18 38.55
C ARG A 105 18.11 32.41 38.88
N ASN A 106 17.85 33.07 40.01
CA ASN A 106 18.80 34.00 40.61
C ASN A 106 19.80 33.22 41.46
N SER A 107 20.74 32.58 40.76
CA SER A 107 22.01 32.10 41.31
C SER A 107 23.00 33.27 41.34
N GLY A 108 23.65 33.47 42.48
CA GLY A 108 24.33 34.71 42.88
C GLY A 108 25.52 35.15 42.04
N VAL A 109 25.81 36.44 42.18
CA VAL A 109 27.10 37.07 41.83
C VAL A 109 27.78 37.46 43.13
N ASP A 110 28.80 36.69 43.51
CA ASP A 110 29.83 37.14 44.44
C ASP A 110 30.87 37.93 43.65
N GLY A 111 31.17 39.16 44.09
CA GLY A 111 32.37 39.89 43.67
C GLY A 111 32.21 41.40 43.52
N GLY A 112 32.73 42.17 44.49
CA GLY A 112 33.24 43.53 44.23
C GLY A 112 32.91 44.65 45.22
N ALA A 113 33.74 44.77 46.27
CA ALA A 113 34.21 45.96 47.01
C ALA A 113 33.42 47.30 47.04
N GLY A 114 33.24 47.86 48.25
CA GLY A 114 33.18 49.31 48.45
C GLY A 114 32.38 49.81 49.66
N THR A 115 32.87 49.62 50.90
CA THR A 115 32.43 50.45 52.04
C THR A 115 33.16 51.79 51.99
N LEU A 116 32.45 52.88 51.72
CA LEU A 116 32.86 54.23 52.10
C LEU A 116 32.20 54.55 53.44
N GLY A 117 33.02 54.87 54.44
CA GLY A 117 32.56 55.20 55.78
C GLY A 117 31.79 56.52 55.86
N VAL A 118 30.84 56.57 56.78
CA VAL A 118 30.84 57.32 58.06
C VAL A 118 29.72 56.79 58.94
#